data_AF-A0A4U8UBC7-F1
#
_entry.id   AF-A0A4U8UBC7-F1
#
_cell.length_a   1.000
_cell.length_b   1.000
_cell.length_c   1.000
_cell.angle_alpha   90.00
_cell.angle_beta   90.00
_cell.angle_gamma   90.00
#
_symmetry.space_group_name_H-M   'P 1'
#
loop_
_entity.id
_entity.type
_entity.pdbx_description
1 polymer ?
#
loop_
_entity_poly.entity_id
_entity_poly.type
_entity_poly.pdbx_seq_one_letter_code
_entity_poly.pdbx_strand_id
1 'polypeptide(L)'
;MGYGRNIESNPLSVEENKLLKDGKVSKSVAMRWLKEELSRSYDSLDRNFKFFKALPLKKQGALVDMVYNLGFSKFKTFKNTLKEIELRDYEKAAQRLEASLWYKQVKNRGKVIVGFIRGSDEL
;
A
#
# COMPACT_ATOMS: atom_id res chain seq x y z
N MET A 1 0.06 -17.34 -9.54
CA MET A 1 0.93 -16.35 -8.87
C MET A 1 0.07 -15.11 -8.66
N GLY A 2 -0.35 -14.86 -7.41
CA GLY A 2 -1.14 -13.68 -7.07
C GLY A 2 -0.25 -12.44 -7.10
N TYR A 3 -0.73 -11.36 -7.71
CA TYR A 3 0.04 -10.13 -7.98
C TYR A 3 0.30 -9.26 -6.73
N GLY A 4 0.42 -9.85 -5.53
CA GLY A 4 0.62 -9.12 -4.29
C GLY A 4 -0.66 -8.52 -3.68
N ARG A 5 -1.82 -8.71 -4.32
CA ARG A 5 -3.16 -8.42 -3.78
C ARG A 5 -3.50 -9.39 -2.66
N ASN A 6 -3.84 -8.86 -1.49
CA ASN A 6 -4.39 -9.68 -0.41
C ASN A 6 -5.88 -9.97 -0.71
N ILE A 7 -6.21 -11.20 -1.10
CA ILE A 7 -7.57 -11.61 -1.48
C ILE A 7 -8.55 -11.57 -0.31
N GLU A 8 -8.08 -11.75 0.93
CA GLU A 8 -8.95 -11.66 2.12
C GLU A 8 -9.36 -10.21 2.40
N SER A 9 -8.42 -9.27 2.20
CA SER A 9 -8.68 -7.85 2.47
C SER A 9 -9.23 -7.11 1.25
N ASN A 10 -9.05 -7.67 0.05
CA ASN A 10 -9.52 -7.14 -1.21
C ASN A 10 -9.86 -8.30 -2.19
N PRO A 11 -11.05 -8.90 -2.05
CA PRO A 11 -11.46 -10.06 -2.85
C PRO A 11 -11.69 -9.69 -4.31
N LEU A 12 -11.45 -10.65 -5.21
CA LEU A 12 -11.78 -10.51 -6.63
C LEU A 12 -13.29 -10.37 -6.80
N SER A 13 -13.70 -9.47 -7.68
CA SER A 13 -15.09 -9.36 -8.13
C SER A 13 -15.54 -10.61 -8.88
N VAL A 14 -16.85 -10.74 -9.08
CA VAL A 14 -17.43 -11.85 -9.84
C VAL A 14 -16.86 -11.92 -11.25
N GLU A 15 -16.68 -10.78 -11.91
CA GLU A 15 -16.13 -10.72 -13.27
C GLU A 15 -14.64 -11.06 -13.31
N GLU A 16 -13.86 -10.66 -12.30
CA GLU A 16 -12.46 -11.06 -12.18
C GLU A 16 -12.32 -12.56 -11.96
N ASN A 17 -13.19 -13.16 -11.14
CA ASN A 17 -13.22 -14.60 -10.91
C ASN A 17 -13.53 -15.40 -12.18
N LYS A 18 -14.40 -14.90 -13.06
CA LYS A 18 -14.69 -15.55 -14.35
C LYS A 18 -13.48 -15.59 -15.30
N LEU A 19 -12.53 -14.66 -15.13
CA LEU A 19 -11.33 -14.59 -15.96
C LEU A 19 -10.21 -15.52 -15.44
N LEU A 20 -10.32 -16.04 -14.21
CA LEU A 20 -9.40 -17.03 -13.67
C LEU A 20 -9.58 -18.36 -14.40
N LYS A 21 -8.50 -18.85 -15.01
CA LYS A 21 -8.38 -20.23 -15.51
C LYS A 21 -7.30 -20.91 -14.68
N ASP A 22 -7.67 -21.96 -13.93
CA ASP A 22 -6.78 -22.68 -13.00
C ASP A 22 -6.01 -21.76 -12.03
N GLY A 23 -6.70 -20.73 -11.52
CA GLY A 23 -6.09 -19.74 -10.60
C GLY A 23 -5.09 -18.78 -11.28
N LYS A 24 -5.09 -18.71 -12.61
CA LYS A 24 -4.20 -17.86 -13.41
C LYS A 24 -4.99 -16.98 -14.37
N VAL A 25 -4.38 -15.85 -14.75
CA VAL A 25 -4.88 -14.94 -15.78
C VAL A 25 -3.72 -14.55 -16.69
N SER A 26 -4.03 -14.01 -17.87
CA SER A 26 -2.99 -13.47 -18.76
C SER A 26 -2.27 -12.28 -18.11
N LYS A 27 -1.03 -12.04 -18.52
CA LYS A 27 -0.21 -10.91 -18.04
C LYS A 27 -0.93 -9.55 -18.27
N SER A 28 -1.62 -9.40 -19.39
CA SER A 28 -2.35 -8.16 -19.72
C SER A 28 -3.54 -7.93 -18.79
N VAL A 29 -4.32 -8.97 -18.48
CA VAL A 29 -5.44 -8.90 -17.54
C VAL A 29 -4.95 -8.54 -16.14
N ALA A 30 -3.88 -9.18 -15.69
CA ALA A 30 -3.29 -8.88 -14.40
C ALA A 30 -2.73 -7.47 -14.28
N MET A 31 -2.05 -6.97 -15.33
CA MET A 31 -1.52 -5.61 -15.35
C MET A 31 -2.66 -4.58 -15.28
N ARG A 32 -3.77 -4.85 -15.96
CA ARG A 32 -4.97 -4.01 -15.88
C ARG A 32 -5.53 -3.98 -14.44
N TRP A 33 -5.71 -5.13 -13.81
CA TRP A 33 -6.18 -5.21 -12.43
C TRP A 33 -5.25 -4.49 -11.46
N LEU A 34 -3.93 -4.67 -11.62
CA LEU A 34 -2.94 -3.96 -10.82
C LEU A 34 -3.09 -2.45 -10.95
N LYS A 35 -3.22 -1.94 -12.18
CA LYS A 35 -3.39 -0.50 -12.44
C LYS A 35 -4.67 0.03 -11.81
N GLU A 36 -5.78 -0.69 -11.95
CA GLU A 36 -7.07 -0.32 -11.36
C GLU A 36 -6.98 -0.27 -9.83
N GLU A 37 -6.37 -1.28 -9.20
CA GLU A 37 -6.23 -1.34 -7.75
C GLU A 37 -5.28 -0.28 -7.17
N LEU A 38 -4.17 0.01 -7.87
CA LEU A 38 -3.29 1.11 -7.49
C LEU A 38 -4.02 2.46 -7.60
N SER A 39 -4.83 2.65 -8.65
CA SER A 39 -5.66 3.84 -8.81
C SER A 39 -6.68 3.98 -7.67
N ARG A 40 -7.38 2.90 -7.30
CA ARG A 40 -8.31 2.90 -6.15
C ARG A 40 -7.61 3.18 -4.82
N SER A 41 -6.41 2.64 -4.64
CA SER A 41 -5.58 2.87 -3.45
C SER A 41 -5.16 4.33 -3.34
N TYR A 42 -4.74 4.94 -4.46
CA TYR A 42 -4.42 6.37 -4.54
C TYR A 42 -5.64 7.23 -4.24
N ASP A 43 -6.77 6.98 -4.89
CA ASP A 43 -8.03 7.71 -4.70
C ASP A 43 -8.51 7.65 -3.25
N SER A 44 -8.36 6.49 -2.60
CA SER A 44 -8.74 6.32 -1.19
C SER A 44 -7.88 7.21 -0.28
N LEU A 45 -6.58 7.34 -0.56
CA LEU A 45 -5.69 8.21 0.18
C LEU A 45 -6.01 9.69 -0.07
N ASP A 46 -6.16 10.09 -1.33
CA ASP A 46 -6.45 11.47 -1.74
C ASP A 46 -7.75 12.00 -1.13
N ARG A 47 -8.81 11.18 -1.13
CA ARG A 47 -10.12 11.58 -0.59
C ARG A 47 -10.15 11.67 0.93
N ASN A 48 -9.31 10.92 1.64
CA ASN A 48 -9.41 10.79 3.10
C ASN A 48 -8.29 11.51 3.87
N PHE A 49 -7.16 11.82 3.22
CA PHE A 49 -6.01 12.45 3.86
C PHE A 49 -5.60 13.70 3.09
N LYS A 50 -6.02 14.88 3.58
CA LYS A 50 -5.77 16.18 2.92
C LYS A 50 -4.27 16.46 2.67
N PHE A 51 -3.39 15.94 3.53
CA PHE A 51 -1.95 16.11 3.41
C PHE A 51 -1.31 15.24 2.32
N PHE A 52 -2.02 14.21 1.81
CA PHE A 52 -1.44 13.16 0.97
C PHE A 52 -0.77 13.71 -0.30
N LYS A 53 -1.46 14.57 -1.05
CA LYS A 53 -0.92 15.16 -2.29
C LYS A 53 0.28 16.08 -2.07
N ALA A 54 0.46 16.58 -0.84
CA ALA A 54 1.61 17.42 -0.50
C ALA A 54 2.84 16.59 -0.06
N LEU A 55 2.76 15.26 0.00
CA LEU A 55 3.90 14.41 0.32
C LEU A 55 4.86 14.28 -0.86
N PRO A 56 6.17 14.08 -0.63
CA PRO A 56 7.09 13.67 -1.69
C PRO A 56 6.63 12.39 -2.40
N LEU A 57 6.92 12.25 -3.69
CA LEU A 57 6.44 11.14 -4.52
C LEU A 57 6.79 9.75 -3.97
N LYS A 58 8.02 9.55 -3.47
CA LYS A 58 8.44 8.29 -2.83
C LYS A 58 7.52 7.91 -1.65
N LYS A 59 7.11 8.90 -0.85
CA LYS A 59 6.23 8.71 0.31
C LYS A 59 4.78 8.49 -0.11
N GLN A 60 4.29 9.18 -1.14
CA GLN A 60 2.97 8.88 -1.71
C GLN A 60 2.91 7.43 -2.20
N GLY A 61 3.93 7.00 -2.97
CA GLY A 61 4.05 5.63 -3.45
C GLY A 61 4.09 4.60 -2.33
N ALA A 62 4.83 4.87 -1.25
CA ALA A 62 4.88 4.03 -0.07
C ALA A 62 3.48 3.83 0.58
N LEU A 63 2.69 4.89 0.72
CA LEU A 63 1.33 4.80 1.28
C LEU A 63 0.38 4.05 0.34
N VAL A 64 0.45 4.30 -0.97
CA VAL A 64 -0.34 3.57 -1.98
C VAL A 64 -0.03 2.08 -1.90
N ASP A 65 1.25 1.72 -1.81
CA ASP A 65 1.71 0.35 -1.73
C ASP A 65 1.23 -0.36 -0.45
N MET A 66 1.23 0.36 0.68
CA MET A 66 0.65 -0.13 1.93
C MET A 66 -0.85 -0.36 1.82
N VAL A 67 -1.60 0.57 1.23
CA VAL A 67 -3.06 0.42 1.01
C VAL A 67 -3.35 -0.74 0.08
N TYR A 68 -2.57 -0.92 -0.98
CA TYR A 68 -2.69 -2.05 -1.90
C TYR A 68 -2.49 -3.40 -1.18
N ASN A 69 -1.51 -3.48 -0.27
CA ASN A 69 -1.19 -4.70 0.46
C ASN A 69 -2.18 -5.02 1.60
N LEU A 70 -2.62 -4.00 2.33
CA LEU A 70 -3.43 -4.14 3.57
C LEU A 70 -4.93 -3.95 3.35
N GLY A 71 -5.32 -3.20 2.32
CA GLY A 71 -6.63 -2.59 2.20
C GLY A 71 -6.76 -1.31 3.05
N PHE A 72 -7.55 -0.36 2.55
CA PHE A 72 -7.72 0.96 3.17
C PHE A 72 -8.25 0.89 4.62
N SER A 73 -9.17 -0.04 4.90
CA SER A 73 -9.77 -0.21 6.23
C SER A 73 -8.76 -0.58 7.31
N LYS A 74 -7.75 -1.40 6.98
CA LYS A 74 -6.65 -1.73 7.91
C LYS A 74 -5.62 -0.62 7.92
N PHE A 75 -5.31 -0.02 6.77
CA PHE A 75 -4.35 1.07 6.69
C PHE A 75 -4.73 2.27 7.59
N LYS A 76 -6.00 2.68 7.64
CA LYS A 76 -6.44 3.81 8.47
C LYS A 76 -6.30 3.59 9.99
N THR A 77 -6.01 2.35 10.45
CA THR A 77 -5.78 2.08 11.88
C THR A 77 -4.36 2.47 12.33
N PHE A 78 -3.44 2.75 11.41
CA PHE A 78 -2.10 3.27 11.67
C PHE A 78 -2.11 4.76 12.08
N LYS A 79 -3.06 5.14 12.95
CA LYS A 79 -3.37 6.54 13.30
C LYS A 79 -2.13 7.33 13.73
N ASN A 80 -1.28 6.73 14.56
CA ASN A 80 -0.06 7.39 15.03
C ASN A 80 0.93 7.61 13.90
N THR A 81 1.20 6.60 13.07
CA THR A 81 2.07 6.74 11.89
C THR A 81 1.55 7.82 10.95
N LEU A 82 0.25 7.81 10.65
CA LEU A 82 -0.38 8.79 9.77
C LEU A 82 -0.26 10.22 10.32
N LYS A 83 -0.44 10.39 11.64
CA LYS A 83 -0.23 11.66 12.32
C LYS A 83 1.21 12.15 12.19
N GLU A 84 2.21 11.29 12.42
CA GLU A 84 3.62 11.71 12.28
C GLU A 84 3.94 12.08 10.82
N ILE A 85 3.39 11.35 9.83
CA ILE A 85 3.56 11.66 8.40
C ILE A 85 2.95 13.03 8.05
N GLU A 86 1.76 13.33 8.56
CA GLU A 86 1.10 14.63 8.40
C GLU A 86 1.96 15.76 8.97
N LEU A 87 2.54 15.53 10.15
CA LEU A 87 3.47 16.45 10.83
C LEU A 87 4.88 16.48 10.21
N ARG A 88 5.13 15.70 9.14
CA ARG A 88 6.43 15.56 8.49
C ARG A 88 7.53 14.97 9.38
N ASP A 89 7.16 14.36 10.49
CA ASP A 89 8.07 13.59 11.36
C ASP A 89 8.25 12.17 10.80
N TYR A 90 9.00 12.10 9.71
CA TYR A 90 9.18 10.88 8.93
C TYR A 90 10.00 9.82 9.64
N GLU A 91 10.95 10.23 10.49
CA GLU A 91 11.76 9.30 11.27
C GLU A 91 10.89 8.58 12.30
N LYS A 92 10.06 9.30 13.04
CA LYS A 92 9.14 8.70 13.99
C LYS A 92 8.05 7.88 13.31
N ALA A 93 7.57 8.30 12.13
CA ALA A 93 6.68 7.49 11.32
C ALA A 93 7.31 6.13 10.95
N ALA A 94 8.57 6.14 10.52
CA ALA A 94 9.33 4.95 10.16
C ALA A 94 9.52 4.01 11.36
N GLN A 95 9.94 4.53 12.51
CA GLN A 95 10.08 3.74 13.75
C GLN A 95 8.77 3.07 14.17
N ARG A 96 7.65 3.78 14.06
CA ARG A 96 6.32 3.21 14.35
C ARG A 96 5.95 2.10 13.37
N LEU A 97 6.29 2.24 12.09
CA LEU A 97 6.08 1.18 11.11
C LEU A 97 6.92 -0.05 11.43
N GLU A 98 8.21 0.12 11.74
CA GLU A 98 9.11 -0.98 12.12
C GLU A 98 8.63 -1.75 13.36
N ALA A 99 8.03 -1.05 14.33
CA ALA A 99 7.45 -1.66 15.53
C ALA A 99 6.12 -2.40 15.27
N SER A 100 5.49 -2.22 14.12
CA SER A 100 4.16 -2.78 13.84
C SER A 100 4.19 -4.29 13.52
N LEU A 101 3.08 -4.98 13.80
CA LEU A 101 2.91 -6.38 13.38
C LEU A 101 2.99 -6.54 11.86
N TRP A 102 2.46 -5.56 11.12
CA TRP A 102 2.49 -5.54 9.66
C TRP A 102 3.92 -5.67 9.14
N TYR A 103 4.86 -4.91 9.69
CA TYR A 103 6.27 -4.96 9.27
C TYR A 103 6.89 -6.35 9.43
N LYS A 104 6.55 -7.05 10.51
CA LYS A 104 6.96 -8.44 10.75
C LYS A 104 6.35 -9.41 9.72
N GLN A 105 5.11 -9.15 9.29
CA GLN A 105 4.39 -10.01 8.33
C GLN A 105 4.87 -9.83 6.89
N VAL A 106 5.18 -8.60 6.46
CA VAL A 106 5.54 -8.29 5.06
C VAL A 106 7.03 -8.40 4.73
N LYS A 107 7.87 -8.72 5.73
CA LYS A 107 9.31 -9.00 5.59
C LYS A 107 10.05 -7.91 4.80
N ASN A 108 10.69 -8.26 3.67
CA ASN A 108 11.52 -7.34 2.88
C ASN A 108 10.73 -6.15 2.31
N ARG A 109 9.44 -6.33 2.00
CA ARG A 109 8.60 -5.22 1.51
C ARG A 109 8.44 -4.14 2.56
N GLY A 110 8.32 -4.54 3.83
CA GLY A 110 8.27 -3.62 4.97
C GLY A 110 9.50 -2.73 5.02
N LYS A 111 10.70 -3.33 4.89
CA LYS A 111 11.99 -2.60 4.90
C LYS A 111 12.04 -1.52 3.82
N VAL A 112 11.66 -1.86 2.59
CA VAL A 112 11.66 -0.92 1.44
C VAL A 112 10.69 0.24 1.67
N ILE A 113 9.45 -0.05 2.09
CA ILE A 113 8.44 0.98 2.37
C ILE A 113 8.92 1.91 3.49
N VAL A 114 9.46 1.35 4.56
CA VAL A 114 9.99 2.13 5.68
C VAL A 114 11.15 3.01 5.21
N GLY A 115 12.04 2.53 4.34
CA GLY A 115 13.10 3.34 3.74
C GLY A 115 12.55 4.54 2.96
N PHE A 116 11.51 4.34 2.14
CA PHE A 116 10.85 5.45 1.43
C PHE A 116 10.17 6.45 2.36
N ILE A 117 9.55 5.97 3.43
CA ILE A 117 8.94 6.83 4.46
C ILE A 117 10.03 7.64 5.16
N ARG A 118 11.08 6.99 5.66
CA ARG A 118 12.22 7.64 6.33
C ARG A 118 12.89 8.68 5.44
N GLY A 119 13.06 8.38 4.16
CA GLY A 119 13.71 9.25 3.19
C GLY A 119 15.20 8.96 3.01
N SER A 120 15.64 7.73 3.25
CA SER A 120 16.97 7.31 2.82
C SER A 120 17.03 7.33 1.29
N ASP A 121 17.98 8.09 0.74
CA ASP A 121 18.19 8.22 -0.71
C ASP A 121 18.94 7.03 -1.34
N GLU A 122 19.10 5.93 -0.60
CA GLU A 122 19.83 4.75 -1.06
C GLU A 122 18.86 3.65 -1.51
N LEU A 123 18.80 3.46 -2.84
CA LEU A 123 18.65 2.17 -3.51
C LEU A 123 19.72 2.07 -4.59
#